data_AF-A0A7J4RK93-F1
#
_entry.id   AF-A0A7J4RK93-F1
#
_cell.length_a   1.000
_cell.length_b   1.000
_cell.length_c   1.000
_cell.angle_alpha   90.00
_cell.angle_beta   90.00
_cell.angle_gamma   90.00
#
_symmetry.space_group_name_H-M   'P 1'
#
loop_
_entity.id
_entity.type
_entity.pdbx_description
1 polymer ?
#
loop_
_entity_poly.entity_id
_entity_poly.type
_entity_poly.pdbx_seq_one_letter_code
_entity_poly.pdbx_strand_id
1 'polypeptide(L)'
;MTVDAKYANLVATVKEECKDASEDEIADEFRRYEEEFLIPPEDALRSVIRKFQAAAGMEVTGSSGTRAAPPSVKKVDRFSDLGSDDRNVTVEVAVVSYTPRMQKMKTGEERQIAFGWIEDNPWEPSDKRERWDYKDWGGHSQNLAPGSVVRLEGVSVNEWNDKKSININRTSRISVLREGGQANLERSDEPISIERASQSDGFVNIVARVLSTKSDVIVKRDGSGQLNVVRGRLADETGSIGMLSWSDFDYEPGTLLKIEGASIRRFRDTPEVNISDTTRVEVYHDNSFASMDDLAATKKSTISGLRNGMRDVEITLQVESWYKRSFTA
;
A
#
# COMPACT_ATOMS: atom_id res chain seq x y z
N MET A 1 43.95 20.37 33.39
CA MET A 1 42.96 20.76 32.37
C MET A 1 41.91 19.67 32.37
N THR A 2 40.65 20.04 32.57
CA THR A 2 39.56 19.10 32.86
C THR A 2 38.97 18.60 31.56
N VAL A 3 39.29 17.36 31.19
CA VAL A 3 38.49 16.62 30.21
C VAL A 3 37.06 16.63 30.74
N ASP A 4 36.14 17.25 30.00
CA ASP A 4 34.72 17.26 30.35
C ASP A 4 34.29 15.81 30.60
N ALA A 5 33.85 15.51 31.84
CA ALA A 5 33.52 14.15 32.28
C ALA A 5 32.48 13.46 31.36
N LYS A 6 31.75 14.26 30.59
CA LYS A 6 30.77 13.86 29.57
C LYS A 6 31.37 13.13 28.37
N TYR A 7 32.59 13.48 27.94
CA TYR A 7 33.22 12.89 26.75
C TYR A 7 34.29 11.84 27.08
N ALA A 8 34.62 11.66 28.36
CA ALA A 8 35.72 10.79 28.81
C ALA A 8 35.63 9.35 28.26
N ASN A 9 34.43 8.76 28.24
CA ASN A 9 34.23 7.41 27.71
C ASN A 9 34.42 7.34 26.19
N LEU A 10 33.96 8.36 25.45
CA LEU A 10 34.08 8.43 23.99
C LEU A 10 35.51 8.73 23.57
N VAL A 11 36.21 9.61 24.28
CA VAL A 11 37.63 9.92 24.08
C VAL A 11 38.49 8.67 24.28
N ALA A 12 38.22 7.86 25.31
CA ALA A 12 38.92 6.60 25.53
C ALA A 12 38.76 5.62 24.35
N THR A 13 37.57 5.49 23.78
CA THR A 13 37.31 4.64 22.61
C THR A 13 38.03 5.15 21.36
N VAL A 14 38.07 6.46 21.13
CA VAL A 14 38.82 7.03 19.99
C VAL A 14 40.33 6.82 20.16
N LYS A 15 40.84 6.92 21.38
CA LYS A 15 42.26 6.72 21.70
C LYS A 15 42.71 5.25 21.58
N GLU A 16 41.80 4.31 21.81
CA GLU A 16 42.05 2.87 21.60
C GLU A 16 42.30 2.55 20.11
N GLU A 17 41.52 3.20 19.23
CA GLU A 17 41.63 3.07 17.77
C GLU A 17 42.74 3.96 17.17
N CYS A 18 43.07 5.08 17.80
CA CYS A 18 44.08 6.05 17.35
C CYS A 18 45.01 6.45 18.50
N LYS A 19 46.11 5.70 18.67
CA LYS A 19 47.05 5.89 19.79
C LYS A 19 47.84 7.20 19.77
N ASP A 20 47.89 7.87 18.61
CA ASP A 20 48.65 9.11 18.39
C ASP A 20 47.82 10.40 18.54
N ALA A 21 46.52 10.29 18.84
CA ALA A 21 45.64 11.45 18.99
C ALA A 21 45.60 11.98 20.44
N SER A 22 45.60 13.31 20.58
CA SER A 22 45.50 13.99 21.89
C SER A 22 44.09 13.93 22.45
N GLU A 23 43.94 13.61 23.74
CA GLU A 23 42.64 13.53 24.42
C GLU A 23 41.87 14.85 24.38
N ASP A 24 42.58 15.98 24.46
CA ASP A 24 41.98 17.32 24.45
C ASP A 24 41.42 17.67 23.05
N GLU A 25 42.13 17.29 21.97
CA GLU A 25 41.68 17.53 20.60
C GLU A 25 40.45 16.69 20.24
N ILE A 26 40.38 15.45 20.74
CA ILE A 26 39.22 14.59 20.56
C ILE A 26 38.01 15.17 21.28
N ALA A 27 38.18 15.67 22.51
CA ALA A 27 37.11 16.28 23.29
C ALA A 27 36.57 17.56 22.65
N ASP A 28 37.45 18.41 22.10
CA ASP A 28 37.04 19.64 21.41
C ASP A 28 36.29 19.34 20.10
N GLU A 29 36.64 18.27 19.38
CA GLU A 29 35.88 17.83 18.20
C GLU A 29 34.49 17.32 18.58
N PHE A 30 34.35 16.55 19.66
CA PHE A 30 33.03 16.16 20.17
C PHE A 30 32.19 17.36 20.59
N ARG A 31 32.80 18.35 21.26
CA ARG A 31 32.13 19.61 21.62
C ARG A 31 31.66 20.35 20.37
N ARG A 32 32.48 20.40 19.31
CA ARG A 32 32.11 21.03 18.04
C ARG A 32 30.91 20.33 17.38
N TYR A 33 30.87 19.01 17.35
CA TYR A 33 29.73 18.27 16.82
C TYR A 33 28.45 18.49 17.63
N GLU A 34 28.57 18.62 18.94
CA GLU A 34 27.44 18.89 19.82
C GLU A 34 26.93 20.34 19.71
N GLU A 35 27.82 21.33 19.68
CA GLU A 35 27.45 22.75 19.70
C GLU A 35 27.18 23.34 18.31
N GLU A 36 28.00 23.03 17.29
CA GLU A 36 27.82 23.58 15.93
C GLU A 36 26.86 22.76 15.09
N PHE A 37 26.85 21.43 15.26
CA PHE A 37 26.06 20.53 14.42
C PHE A 37 24.84 19.94 15.12
N LEU A 38 24.68 20.17 16.44
CA LEU A 38 23.58 19.61 17.25
C LEU A 38 23.49 18.08 17.14
N ILE A 39 24.62 17.41 16.89
CA ILE A 39 24.70 15.96 16.78
C ILE A 39 25.10 15.39 18.14
N PRO A 40 24.35 14.41 18.68
CA PRO A 40 24.74 13.74 19.92
C PRO A 40 26.16 13.16 19.83
N PRO A 41 26.99 13.27 20.88
CA PRO A 41 28.37 12.79 20.88
C PRO A 41 28.53 11.31 20.51
N GLU A 42 27.54 10.46 20.84
CA GLU A 42 27.55 9.03 20.48
C GLU A 42 27.42 8.80 18.96
N ASP A 43 26.61 9.61 18.28
CA ASP A 43 26.43 9.54 16.82
C ASP A 43 27.64 10.12 16.06
N ALA A 44 28.37 11.04 16.70
CA ALA A 44 29.58 11.66 16.14
C ALA A 44 30.84 10.76 16.22
N LEU A 45 30.83 9.71 17.05
CA LEU A 45 31.99 8.84 17.32
C LEU A 45 32.70 8.35 16.06
N ARG A 46 31.94 7.80 15.08
CA ARG A 46 32.51 7.28 13.83
C ARG A 46 33.15 8.36 12.97
N SER A 47 32.59 9.57 12.99
CA SER A 47 33.10 10.71 12.22
C SER A 47 34.41 11.24 12.80
N VAL A 48 34.49 11.29 14.13
CA VAL A 48 35.69 11.68 14.88
C VAL A 48 36.80 10.65 14.68
N ILE A 49 36.53 9.35 14.84
CA ILE A 49 37.51 8.27 14.59
C ILE A 49 38.07 8.37 13.17
N ARG A 50 37.21 8.53 12.15
CA ARG A 50 37.65 8.64 10.75
C ARG A 50 38.55 9.85 10.51
N LYS A 51 38.30 10.98 11.18
CA LYS A 51 39.11 12.20 11.07
C LYS A 51 40.50 12.01 11.68
N PHE A 52 40.59 11.37 12.85
CA PHE A 52 41.87 11.10 13.50
C PHE A 52 42.64 9.95 12.82
N GLN A 53 41.97 8.92 12.28
CA GLN A 53 42.61 7.89 11.45
C GLN A 53 43.21 8.47 10.16
N ALA A 54 42.50 9.41 9.52
CA ALA A 54 43.02 10.13 8.35
C ALA A 54 44.20 11.05 8.69
N ALA A 55 44.22 11.65 9.89
CA ALA A 55 45.34 12.47 10.37
C ALA A 55 46.57 11.63 10.76
N ALA A 56 46.38 10.39 11.24
CA ALA A 56 47.43 9.45 11.62
C ALA A 56 48.07 8.70 10.42
N GLY A 57 47.71 9.04 9.18
CA GLY A 57 48.33 8.48 7.98
C GLY A 57 48.02 7.00 7.70
N MET A 58 46.98 6.43 8.32
CA MET A 58 46.49 5.10 7.96
C MET A 58 45.59 5.21 6.73
N GLU A 59 46.03 4.69 5.58
CA GLU A 59 45.19 4.59 4.38
C GLU A 59 44.03 3.63 4.64
N VAL A 60 42.84 4.21 4.83
CA VAL A 60 41.58 3.48 4.83
C VAL A 60 41.18 3.27 3.37
N THR A 61 41.22 2.03 2.89
CA THR A 61 40.55 1.59 1.66
C THR A 61 39.04 1.63 1.86
N GLY A 62 38.49 2.84 1.92
CA GLY A 62 37.07 3.11 2.04
C GLY A 62 36.75 4.35 1.24
N SER A 63 36.20 4.13 0.04
CA SER A 63 35.69 5.09 -0.95
C SER A 63 35.83 6.56 -0.55
N SER A 64 36.62 7.29 -1.34
CA SER A 64 36.58 8.74 -1.47
C SER A 64 35.14 9.23 -1.68
N GLY A 65 34.46 9.50 -0.57
CA GLY A 65 33.26 10.30 -0.55
C GLY A 65 33.69 11.73 -0.86
N THR A 66 33.73 12.06 -2.15
CA THR A 66 33.54 13.44 -2.62
C THR A 66 32.48 14.07 -1.72
N ARG A 67 32.76 15.27 -1.19
CA ARG A 67 31.77 16.10 -0.51
C ARG A 67 30.53 16.17 -1.42
N ALA A 68 29.55 15.32 -1.16
CA ALA A 68 28.26 15.42 -1.80
C ALA A 68 27.72 16.78 -1.38
N ALA A 69 27.31 17.58 -2.37
CA ALA A 69 26.48 18.74 -2.14
C ALA A 69 25.36 18.36 -1.14
N PRO A 70 24.87 19.30 -0.31
CA PRO A 70 23.71 19.04 0.54
C PRO A 70 22.65 18.35 -0.33
N PRO A 71 22.12 17.19 0.10
CA PRO A 71 21.31 16.36 -0.78
C PRO A 71 20.17 17.21 -1.30
N SER A 72 20.12 17.42 -2.62
CA SER A 72 19.11 18.26 -3.25
C SER A 72 17.74 17.72 -2.87
N VAL A 73 17.04 18.44 -1.99
CA VAL A 73 15.70 18.05 -1.55
C VAL A 73 14.77 18.29 -2.72
N LYS A 74 14.27 17.22 -3.33
CA LYS A 74 13.29 17.32 -4.41
C LYS A 74 11.90 17.36 -3.79
N LYS A 75 11.28 18.54 -3.76
CA LYS A 75 9.89 18.70 -3.31
C LYS A 75 8.96 18.50 -4.51
N VAL A 76 8.02 17.57 -4.39
CA VAL A 76 7.01 17.30 -5.41
C VAL A 76 5.63 17.20 -4.76
N ASP A 77 4.61 17.52 -5.54
CA ASP A 77 3.21 17.35 -5.13
C ASP A 77 2.54 16.16 -5.83
N ARG A 78 3.10 15.70 -6.97
CA ARG A 78 2.61 14.56 -7.75
C ARG A 78 3.67 13.46 -7.86
N PHE A 79 3.21 12.21 -7.92
CA PHE A 79 4.09 11.07 -8.13
C PHE A 79 4.65 10.98 -9.54
N SER A 80 3.91 11.49 -10.53
CA SER A 80 4.37 11.57 -11.92
C SER A 80 5.67 12.37 -12.11
N ASP A 81 5.95 13.31 -11.21
CA ASP A 81 7.16 14.14 -11.23
C ASP A 81 8.40 13.42 -10.66
N LEU A 82 8.23 12.19 -10.15
CA LEU A 82 9.27 11.38 -9.55
C LEU A 82 9.90 10.39 -10.54
N GLY A 83 11.23 10.44 -10.62
CA GLY A 83 12.09 9.47 -11.29
C GLY A 83 12.45 8.31 -10.36
N SER A 84 12.89 7.20 -10.93
CA SER A 84 13.23 5.99 -10.17
C SER A 84 14.50 6.08 -9.36
N ASP A 85 15.41 6.99 -9.74
CA ASP A 85 16.65 7.26 -9.01
C ASP A 85 16.54 8.41 -8.00
N ASP A 86 15.33 8.98 -7.82
CA ASP A 86 15.13 10.12 -6.93
C ASP A 86 15.35 9.71 -5.46
N ARG A 87 16.33 10.36 -4.85
CA ARG A 87 16.68 10.21 -3.43
C ARG A 87 16.43 11.53 -2.72
N ASN A 88 16.06 11.45 -1.44
CA ASN A 88 15.80 12.63 -0.61
C ASN A 88 14.63 13.49 -1.11
N VAL A 89 13.50 12.83 -1.35
CA VAL A 89 12.26 13.44 -1.83
C VAL A 89 11.44 13.96 -0.65
N THR A 90 10.76 15.08 -0.85
CA THR A 90 9.70 15.58 0.03
C THR A 90 8.37 15.58 -0.71
N VAL A 91 7.37 14.87 -0.19
CA VAL A 91 6.05 14.74 -0.83
C VAL A 91 4.95 14.68 0.23
N GLU A 92 3.80 15.28 -0.07
CA GLU A 92 2.58 15.17 0.74
C GLU A 92 1.69 14.07 0.18
N VAL A 93 1.30 13.12 1.03
CA VAL A 93 0.54 11.95 0.60
C VAL A 93 -0.60 11.65 1.57
N ALA A 94 -1.69 11.11 1.05
CA ALA A 94 -2.72 10.48 1.86
C ALA A 94 -2.37 8.99 2.06
N VAL A 95 -2.33 8.54 3.32
CA VAL A 95 -2.11 7.12 3.64
C VAL A 95 -3.43 6.37 3.46
N VAL A 96 -3.49 5.45 2.51
CA VAL A 96 -4.71 4.65 2.25
C VAL A 96 -4.74 3.39 3.12
N SER A 97 -3.60 2.76 3.35
CA SER A 97 -3.52 1.55 4.16
C SER A 97 -2.16 1.39 4.83
N TYR A 98 -2.12 0.71 5.97
CA TYR A 98 -0.88 0.34 6.66
C TYR A 98 -0.97 -1.12 7.11
N THR A 99 -0.12 -1.99 6.56
CA THR A 99 -0.07 -3.42 6.89
C THR A 99 1.32 -3.80 7.41
N PRO A 100 1.49 -4.03 8.72
CA PRO A 100 2.76 -4.50 9.26
C PRO A 100 2.99 -5.98 8.91
N ARG A 101 4.23 -6.32 8.53
CA ARG A 101 4.70 -7.68 8.28
C ARG A 101 6.08 -7.89 8.90
N MET A 102 6.29 -9.08 9.46
CA MET A 102 7.62 -9.52 9.89
C MET A 102 8.36 -10.09 8.68
N GLN A 103 9.49 -9.49 8.30
CA GLN A 103 10.33 -10.00 7.21
C GLN A 103 11.72 -10.33 7.74
N LYS A 104 12.18 -11.56 7.46
CA LYS A 104 13.58 -11.95 7.65
C LYS A 104 14.43 -11.25 6.60
N MET A 105 15.33 -10.38 7.05
CA MET A 105 16.27 -9.69 6.19
C MET A 105 17.33 -10.67 5.66
N LYS A 106 18.02 -10.30 4.58
CA LYS A 106 19.16 -11.07 4.05
C LYS A 106 20.29 -11.27 5.08
N THR A 107 20.31 -10.44 6.12
CA THR A 107 21.26 -10.47 7.25
C THR A 107 20.85 -11.42 8.38
N GLY A 108 19.69 -12.08 8.30
CA GLY A 108 19.18 -13.00 9.33
C GLY A 108 18.40 -12.34 10.46
N GLU A 109 18.39 -11.01 10.56
CA GLU A 109 17.54 -10.27 11.51
C GLU A 109 16.07 -10.27 11.07
N GLU A 110 15.16 -10.56 12.00
CA GLU A 110 13.72 -10.32 11.82
C GLU A 110 13.44 -8.83 12.04
N ARG A 111 13.00 -8.14 10.99
CA ARG A 111 12.54 -6.76 11.11
C ARG A 111 11.07 -6.66 10.78
N GLN A 112 10.36 -5.92 11.62
CA GLN A 112 9.01 -5.49 11.32
C GLN A 112 9.09 -4.38 10.28
N ILE A 113 8.55 -4.65 9.10
CA ILE A 113 8.42 -3.68 8.02
C ILE A 113 6.93 -3.49 7.74
N ALA A 114 6.53 -2.34 7.25
CA ALA A 114 5.16 -2.14 6.84
C ALA A 114 5.03 -1.88 5.35
N PHE A 115 3.93 -2.36 4.80
CA PHE A 115 3.55 -2.17 3.41
C PHE A 115 2.20 -1.49 3.37
N GLY A 116 1.99 -0.65 2.37
CA GLY A 116 0.70 -0.02 2.20
C GLY A 116 0.58 0.73 0.90
N TRP A 117 -0.56 1.40 0.77
CA TRP A 117 -0.91 2.25 -0.35
C TRP A 117 -0.93 3.70 0.11
N ILE A 118 -0.40 4.58 -0.72
CA ILE A 118 -0.44 6.04 -0.56
C ILE A 118 -0.94 6.68 -1.84
N GLU A 119 -1.57 7.83 -1.70
CA GLU A 119 -2.06 8.64 -2.81
C GLU A 119 -1.38 10.01 -2.78
N ASP A 120 -1.00 10.51 -3.97
CA ASP A 120 -0.48 11.86 -4.10
C ASP A 120 -1.58 12.93 -4.01
N ASN A 121 -1.15 14.18 -3.92
CA ASN A 121 -2.01 15.37 -3.91
C ASN A 121 -3.27 15.22 -3.04
N PRO A 122 -3.10 15.11 -1.70
CA PRO A 122 -4.17 14.81 -0.75
C PRO A 122 -5.26 15.92 -0.67
N TRP A 123 -5.04 17.06 -1.33
CA TRP A 123 -5.94 18.21 -1.35
C TRP A 123 -6.85 18.25 -2.59
N GLU A 124 -6.56 17.47 -3.64
CA GLU A 124 -7.44 17.32 -4.80
C GLU A 124 -8.46 16.19 -4.60
N PRO A 125 -9.58 16.15 -5.34
CA PRO A 125 -10.53 15.05 -5.22
C PRO A 125 -9.91 13.71 -5.68
N SER A 126 -10.42 12.59 -5.14
CA SER A 126 -9.77 11.26 -5.26
C SER A 126 -9.64 10.74 -6.70
N ASP A 127 -10.44 11.23 -7.63
CA ASP A 127 -10.44 10.88 -9.05
C ASP A 127 -9.20 11.39 -9.81
N LYS A 128 -8.45 12.34 -9.22
CA LYS A 128 -7.25 12.94 -9.82
C LYS A 128 -5.94 12.55 -9.12
N ARG A 129 -6.03 11.63 -8.15
CA ARG A 129 -4.89 11.16 -7.36
C ARG A 129 -4.30 9.90 -7.97
N GLU A 130 -2.98 9.81 -7.95
CA GLU A 130 -2.24 8.62 -8.33
C GLU A 130 -1.92 7.80 -7.08
N ARG A 131 -2.14 6.49 -7.16
CA ARG A 131 -1.92 5.57 -6.04
C ARG A 131 -0.66 4.75 -6.25
N TRP A 132 0.30 4.85 -5.33
CA TRP A 132 1.55 4.09 -5.32
C TRP A 132 1.64 3.18 -4.11
N ASP A 133 2.45 2.12 -4.22
CA ASP A 133 2.85 1.32 -3.07
C ASP A 133 4.00 1.99 -2.30
N TYR A 134 4.02 1.78 -0.99
CA TYR A 134 5.14 2.20 -0.16
C TYR A 134 5.60 1.09 0.79
N LYS A 135 6.86 1.20 1.20
CA LYS A 135 7.51 0.32 2.16
C LYS A 135 8.14 1.15 3.25
N ASP A 136 7.71 0.92 4.48
CA ASP A 136 8.31 1.51 5.66
C ASP A 136 9.31 0.55 6.29
N TRP A 137 10.57 0.95 6.21
CA TRP A 137 11.73 0.27 6.80
C TRP A 137 12.12 0.89 8.15
N GLY A 138 11.52 2.02 8.53
CA GLY A 138 11.88 2.81 9.70
C GLY A 138 10.99 2.58 10.93
N GLY A 139 9.84 1.91 10.77
CA GLY A 139 8.94 1.58 11.88
C GLY A 139 8.11 2.77 12.35
N HIS A 140 7.58 3.54 11.42
CA HIS A 140 6.83 4.77 11.66
C HIS A 140 5.31 4.55 11.80
N SER A 141 4.91 3.44 12.43
CA SER A 141 3.50 3.06 12.58
C SER A 141 2.62 4.13 13.22
N GLN A 142 3.20 4.93 14.13
CA GLN A 142 2.48 6.00 14.84
C GLN A 142 2.05 7.15 13.92
N ASN A 143 2.82 7.43 12.88
CA ASN A 143 2.60 8.59 12.00
C ASN A 143 1.98 8.21 10.65
N LEU A 144 1.80 6.92 10.37
CA LEU A 144 1.28 6.40 9.09
C LEU A 144 -0.07 5.71 9.29
N ALA A 145 -0.95 6.29 10.11
CA ALA A 145 -2.30 5.80 10.29
C ALA A 145 -3.08 5.89 8.95
N PRO A 146 -3.85 4.86 8.55
CA PRO A 146 -4.73 4.98 7.39
C PRO A 146 -5.69 6.17 7.51
N GLY A 147 -5.93 6.89 6.42
CA GLY A 147 -6.71 8.13 6.39
C GLY A 147 -5.93 9.39 6.81
N SER A 148 -4.68 9.25 7.26
CA SER A 148 -3.83 10.41 7.57
C SER A 148 -3.30 11.09 6.30
N VAL A 149 -3.15 12.41 6.36
CA VAL A 149 -2.36 13.16 5.38
C VAL A 149 -1.03 13.46 6.01
N VAL A 150 0.04 12.99 5.38
CA VAL A 150 1.40 13.06 5.92
C VAL A 150 2.32 13.70 4.91
N ARG A 151 3.23 14.54 5.41
CA ARG A 151 4.39 14.99 4.66
C ARG A 151 5.54 14.04 4.94
N LEU A 152 5.97 13.35 3.89
CA LEU A 152 7.13 12.47 3.91
C LEU A 152 8.36 13.28 3.46
N GLU A 153 9.41 13.30 4.27
CA GLU A 153 10.67 14.00 3.99
C GLU A 153 11.84 13.03 4.04
N GLY A 154 12.74 13.13 3.07
CA GLY A 154 13.90 12.26 3.00
C GLY A 154 13.55 10.82 2.60
N VAL A 155 12.48 10.65 1.82
CA VAL A 155 12.11 9.35 1.24
C VAL A 155 12.85 9.13 -0.08
N SER A 156 12.90 7.88 -0.52
CA SER A 156 13.52 7.48 -1.78
C SER A 156 12.52 6.74 -2.63
N VAL A 157 12.60 6.94 -3.94
CA VAL A 157 11.81 6.17 -4.90
C VAL A 157 12.58 4.89 -5.24
N ASN A 158 11.84 3.80 -5.41
CA ASN A 158 12.38 2.55 -5.89
C ASN A 158 11.49 2.01 -7.00
N GLU A 159 12.09 1.52 -8.08
CA GLU A 159 11.38 0.93 -9.21
C GLU A 159 11.67 -0.57 -9.29
N TRP A 160 10.62 -1.37 -9.43
CA TRP A 160 10.73 -2.79 -9.72
C TRP A 160 9.65 -3.19 -10.71
N ASN A 161 10.06 -3.76 -11.85
CA ASN A 161 9.16 -4.32 -12.87
C ASN A 161 8.19 -3.24 -13.37
N ASP A 162 8.76 -2.08 -13.70
CA ASP A 162 8.09 -0.85 -14.16
C ASP A 162 7.06 -0.28 -13.18
N LYS A 163 7.10 -0.70 -11.91
CA LYS A 163 6.30 -0.13 -10.82
C LYS A 163 7.19 0.66 -9.88
N LYS A 164 6.88 1.95 -9.76
CA LYS A 164 7.52 2.85 -8.79
C LYS A 164 6.84 2.74 -7.43
N SER A 165 7.66 2.79 -6.39
CA SER A 165 7.27 2.63 -5.00
C SER A 165 8.04 3.61 -4.12
N ILE A 166 7.45 4.05 -3.01
CA ILE A 166 8.14 4.91 -2.05
C ILE A 166 8.75 4.07 -0.92
N ASN A 167 10.05 4.23 -0.70
CA ASN A 167 10.76 3.69 0.46
C ASN A 167 10.92 4.75 1.54
N ILE A 168 10.35 4.48 2.71
CA ILE A 168 10.49 5.29 3.92
C ILE A 168 11.59 4.63 4.77
N ASN A 169 12.67 5.37 5.00
CA ASN A 169 13.83 4.90 5.74
C ASN A 169 13.75 5.37 7.19
N ARG A 170 14.53 4.76 8.10
CA ARG A 170 14.61 5.20 9.51
C ARG A 170 15.00 6.67 9.70
N THR A 171 15.70 7.25 8.72
CA THR A 171 16.12 8.66 8.72
C THR A 171 15.07 9.60 8.11
N SER A 172 14.01 9.06 7.51
CA SER A 172 12.95 9.85 6.91
C SER A 172 12.12 10.52 8.00
N ARG A 173 11.74 11.78 7.80
CA ARG A 173 10.85 12.51 8.71
C ARG A 173 9.43 12.43 8.17
N ILE A 174 8.47 12.23 9.08
CA ILE A 174 7.06 12.16 8.75
C ILE A 174 6.35 13.18 9.61
N SER A 175 5.79 14.20 8.97
CA SER A 175 4.98 15.21 9.63
C SER A 175 3.52 14.94 9.31
N VAL A 176 2.70 14.69 10.33
CA VAL A 176 1.27 14.48 10.17
C VAL A 176 0.62 15.84 9.96
N LEU A 177 0.12 16.12 8.75
CA LEU A 177 -0.57 17.36 8.40
C LEU A 177 -2.05 17.29 8.76
N ARG A 178 -2.64 16.10 8.64
CA ARG A 178 -3.98 15.77 9.10
C ARG A 178 -3.92 14.39 9.75
N GLU A 179 -4.25 14.32 11.04
CA GLU A 179 -4.33 13.04 11.73
C GLU A 179 -5.34 12.13 11.02
N GLY A 180 -4.88 10.92 10.71
CA GLY A 180 -5.76 9.84 10.34
C GLY A 180 -6.39 9.35 11.62
N GLY A 181 -7.71 9.42 11.71
CA GLY A 181 -8.42 8.62 12.69
C GLY A 181 -8.16 7.14 12.42
N GLN A 182 -8.53 6.26 13.36
CA GLN A 182 -8.82 4.86 13.01
C GLN A 182 -9.55 4.86 11.67
N ALA A 183 -9.21 3.93 10.79
CA ALA A 183 -9.95 3.69 9.57
C ALA A 183 -11.43 3.38 9.90
N ASN A 184 -12.21 4.40 10.23
CA ASN A 184 -13.33 4.72 9.40
C ASN A 184 -12.70 4.94 8.04
N LEU A 185 -12.51 3.81 7.31
CA LEU A 185 -13.17 3.71 6.02
C LEU A 185 -14.38 4.60 6.16
N GLU A 186 -14.39 5.74 5.50
CA GLU A 186 -15.66 6.43 5.32
C GLU A 186 -16.52 5.35 4.69
N ARG A 187 -17.28 4.63 5.53
CA ARG A 187 -18.45 3.90 5.14
C ARG A 187 -19.28 5.07 4.66
N SER A 188 -19.10 5.41 3.40
CA SER A 188 -19.96 6.32 2.70
C SER A 188 -21.31 5.65 2.84
N ASP A 189 -22.12 6.10 3.79
CA ASP A 189 -23.47 5.57 3.98
C ASP A 189 -24.28 5.70 2.68
N GLU A 190 -23.83 6.58 1.78
CA GLU A 190 -24.34 6.71 0.43
C GLU A 190 -23.93 5.52 -0.46
N PRO A 191 -24.91 4.81 -1.06
CA PRO A 191 -24.65 3.77 -2.02
C PRO A 191 -23.97 4.31 -3.29
N ILE A 192 -22.98 3.57 -3.79
CA ILE A 192 -22.36 3.83 -5.08
C ILE A 192 -22.94 2.89 -6.16
N SER A 193 -22.85 3.32 -7.42
CA SER A 193 -23.19 2.50 -8.58
C SER A 193 -22.23 1.32 -8.76
N ILE A 194 -22.68 0.24 -9.40
CA ILE A 194 -21.87 -0.95 -9.70
C ILE A 194 -20.69 -0.62 -10.60
N GLU A 195 -20.83 0.28 -11.58
CA GLU A 195 -19.72 0.70 -12.43
C GLU A 195 -18.56 1.26 -11.59
N ARG A 196 -18.84 2.21 -10.70
CA ARG A 196 -17.86 2.75 -9.74
C ARG A 196 -17.31 1.68 -8.79
N ALA A 197 -18.18 0.80 -8.28
CA ALA A 197 -17.77 -0.29 -7.41
C ALA A 197 -16.77 -1.24 -8.10
N SER A 198 -16.93 -1.50 -9.40
CA SER A 198 -16.03 -2.37 -10.19
C SER A 198 -14.61 -1.81 -10.36
N GLN A 199 -14.46 -0.48 -10.29
CA GLN A 199 -13.19 0.23 -10.42
C GLN A 199 -12.50 0.43 -9.07
N SER A 200 -13.27 0.42 -7.98
CA SER A 200 -12.76 0.59 -6.62
C SER A 200 -12.15 -0.71 -6.06
N ASP A 201 -11.25 -0.55 -5.09
CA ASP A 201 -10.77 -1.60 -4.21
C ASP A 201 -11.09 -1.20 -2.76
N GLY A 202 -11.67 -2.09 -1.98
CA GLY A 202 -12.02 -1.81 -0.58
C GLY A 202 -13.50 -2.06 -0.28
N PHE A 203 -14.04 -1.36 0.72
CA PHE A 203 -15.41 -1.53 1.16
C PHE A 203 -16.35 -0.57 0.42
N VAL A 204 -17.52 -1.06 0.02
CA VAL A 204 -18.53 -0.33 -0.72
C VAL A 204 -19.91 -0.57 -0.15
N ASN A 205 -20.77 0.42 -0.31
CA ASN A 205 -22.20 0.32 -0.11
C ASN A 205 -22.87 0.36 -1.48
N ILE A 206 -23.74 -0.59 -1.81
CA ILE A 206 -24.40 -0.67 -3.12
C ILE A 206 -25.88 -1.00 -2.95
N VAL A 207 -26.71 -0.49 -3.87
CA VAL A 207 -28.08 -0.94 -4.06
C VAL A 207 -28.13 -1.68 -5.38
N ALA A 208 -28.49 -2.96 -5.35
CA ALA A 208 -28.45 -3.80 -6.52
C ALA A 208 -29.54 -4.86 -6.51
N ARG A 209 -30.01 -5.23 -7.70
CA ARG A 209 -30.93 -6.33 -7.89
C ARG A 209 -30.17 -7.63 -8.09
N VAL A 210 -30.62 -8.69 -7.42
CA VAL A 210 -30.07 -10.04 -7.59
C VAL A 210 -30.47 -10.57 -8.96
N LEU A 211 -29.49 -10.90 -9.80
CA LEU A 211 -29.73 -11.43 -11.15
C LEU A 211 -29.63 -12.95 -11.23
N SER A 212 -28.80 -13.55 -10.39
CA SER A 212 -28.62 -15.00 -10.26
C SER A 212 -27.97 -15.31 -8.92
N THR A 213 -28.33 -16.46 -8.35
CA THR A 213 -27.72 -17.05 -7.16
C THR A 213 -27.50 -18.54 -7.40
N LYS A 214 -26.36 -19.06 -6.95
CA LYS A 214 -25.98 -20.46 -7.07
C LYS A 214 -25.07 -20.84 -5.90
N SER A 215 -25.50 -21.81 -5.11
CA SER A 215 -24.66 -22.43 -4.09
C SER A 215 -23.48 -23.15 -4.73
N ASP A 216 -22.29 -22.94 -4.19
CA ASP A 216 -21.04 -23.53 -4.65
C ASP A 216 -20.18 -23.95 -3.46
N VAL A 217 -19.21 -24.82 -3.71
CA VAL A 217 -18.33 -25.34 -2.67
C VAL A 217 -16.89 -25.15 -3.09
N ILE A 218 -16.15 -24.34 -2.33
CA ILE A 218 -14.72 -24.14 -2.54
C ILE A 218 -13.97 -25.20 -1.74
N VAL A 219 -13.30 -26.10 -2.46
CA VAL A 219 -12.38 -27.07 -1.86
C VAL A 219 -11.04 -26.39 -1.60
N LYS A 220 -10.57 -26.44 -0.35
CA LYS A 220 -9.26 -25.88 0.00
C LYS A 220 -8.13 -26.67 -0.68
N ARG A 221 -7.08 -25.95 -1.07
CA ARG A 221 -5.93 -26.51 -1.82
C ARG A 221 -5.11 -27.53 -1.01
N ASP A 222 -5.22 -27.48 0.31
CA ASP A 222 -4.57 -28.36 1.28
C ASP A 222 -5.39 -29.63 1.59
N GLY A 223 -6.58 -29.78 0.99
CA GLY A 223 -7.48 -30.90 1.24
C GLY A 223 -8.13 -30.89 2.64
N SER A 224 -7.95 -29.83 3.44
CA SER A 224 -8.36 -29.79 4.85
C SER A 224 -9.84 -29.47 5.07
N GLY A 225 -10.61 -29.21 4.01
CA GLY A 225 -12.05 -29.01 4.12
C GLY A 225 -12.70 -28.36 2.90
N GLN A 226 -14.03 -28.30 2.97
CA GLN A 226 -14.92 -27.65 2.01
C GLN A 226 -15.49 -26.38 2.65
N LEU A 227 -15.51 -25.28 1.90
CA LEU A 227 -16.15 -24.03 2.29
C LEU A 227 -17.38 -23.83 1.42
N ASN A 228 -18.55 -23.78 2.04
CA ASN A 228 -19.79 -23.45 1.36
C ASN A 228 -19.78 -21.95 1.06
N VAL A 229 -20.06 -21.60 -0.18
CA VAL A 229 -20.17 -20.20 -0.62
C VAL A 229 -21.37 -20.07 -1.54
N VAL A 230 -21.93 -18.86 -1.63
CA VAL A 230 -22.96 -18.56 -2.63
C VAL A 230 -22.36 -17.65 -3.67
N ARG A 231 -22.40 -18.09 -4.93
CA ARG A 231 -22.03 -17.26 -6.07
C ARG A 231 -23.27 -16.63 -6.67
N GLY A 232 -23.11 -15.46 -7.25
CA GLY A 232 -24.21 -14.84 -7.95
C GLY A 232 -23.79 -13.65 -8.79
N ARG A 233 -24.78 -12.92 -9.28
CA ARG A 233 -24.58 -11.66 -9.98
C ARG A 233 -25.55 -10.61 -9.44
N LEU A 234 -25.03 -9.40 -9.30
CA LEU A 234 -25.79 -8.21 -8.92
C LEU A 234 -25.78 -7.23 -10.10
N ALA A 235 -26.87 -6.51 -10.28
CA ALA A 235 -26.96 -5.46 -11.30
C ALA A 235 -27.73 -4.23 -10.83
N ASP A 236 -27.38 -3.11 -11.46
CA ASP A 236 -28.04 -1.82 -11.41
C ASP A 236 -28.07 -1.23 -12.83
N GLU A 237 -28.57 -0.01 -12.96
CA GLU A 237 -28.67 0.69 -14.24
C GLU A 237 -27.30 0.93 -14.92
N THR A 238 -26.21 0.90 -14.16
CA THR A 238 -24.86 1.17 -14.65
C THR A 238 -24.12 -0.08 -15.11
N GLY A 239 -24.45 -1.25 -14.58
CA GLY A 239 -23.68 -2.45 -14.87
C GLY A 239 -24.07 -3.69 -14.07
N SER A 240 -23.31 -4.76 -14.30
CA SER A 240 -23.42 -6.01 -13.53
C SER A 240 -22.07 -6.43 -12.99
N ILE A 241 -22.07 -7.01 -11.79
CA ILE A 241 -20.86 -7.45 -11.09
C ILE A 241 -21.06 -8.82 -10.47
N GLY A 242 -20.01 -9.63 -10.48
CA GLY A 242 -20.03 -10.94 -9.80
C GLY A 242 -20.13 -10.77 -8.29
N MET A 243 -20.79 -11.71 -7.64
CA MET A 243 -20.97 -11.75 -6.20
C MET A 243 -20.44 -13.08 -5.65
N LEU A 244 -19.73 -13.00 -4.53
CA LEU A 244 -19.29 -14.13 -3.72
C LEU A 244 -19.70 -13.88 -2.26
N SER A 245 -20.65 -14.66 -1.75
CA SER A 245 -20.99 -14.68 -0.33
C SER A 245 -20.24 -15.79 0.38
N TRP A 246 -19.53 -15.43 1.44
CA TRP A 246 -18.88 -16.35 2.37
C TRP A 246 -19.83 -16.80 3.50
N SER A 247 -20.95 -16.12 3.64
CA SER A 247 -22.01 -16.35 4.62
C SER A 247 -23.30 -16.76 3.90
N ASP A 248 -24.31 -17.19 4.66
CA ASP A 248 -25.60 -17.58 4.11
C ASP A 248 -26.23 -16.41 3.33
N PHE A 249 -26.70 -16.70 2.11
CA PHE A 249 -27.29 -15.73 1.20
C PHE A 249 -28.50 -16.36 0.51
N ASP A 250 -29.66 -16.22 1.15
CA ASP A 250 -30.94 -16.80 0.70
C ASP A 250 -31.88 -15.72 0.14
N TYR A 251 -31.42 -15.01 -0.89
CA TYR A 251 -32.22 -14.03 -1.62
C TYR A 251 -32.52 -14.52 -3.02
N GLU A 252 -33.79 -14.47 -3.42
CA GLU A 252 -34.23 -14.92 -4.74
C GLU A 252 -33.81 -13.91 -5.85
N PRO A 253 -33.51 -14.39 -7.07
CA PRO A 253 -33.33 -13.53 -8.22
C PRO A 253 -34.54 -12.59 -8.42
N GLY A 254 -34.26 -11.31 -8.62
CA GLY A 254 -35.25 -10.24 -8.71
C GLY A 254 -35.36 -9.40 -7.43
N THR A 255 -34.90 -9.91 -6.29
CA THR A 255 -34.89 -9.15 -5.03
C THR A 255 -33.96 -7.95 -5.14
N LEU A 256 -34.45 -6.78 -4.74
CA LEU A 256 -33.65 -5.57 -4.62
C LEU A 256 -33.03 -5.52 -3.23
N LEU A 257 -31.71 -5.35 -3.16
CA LEU A 257 -30.96 -5.40 -1.92
C LEU A 257 -30.17 -4.10 -1.73
N LYS A 258 -30.16 -3.61 -0.49
CA LYS A 258 -29.19 -2.65 0.00
C LYS A 258 -28.09 -3.43 0.72
N ILE A 259 -26.87 -3.33 0.22
CA ILE A 259 -25.70 -4.05 0.71
C ILE A 259 -24.72 -3.01 1.25
N GLU A 260 -24.47 -3.05 2.55
CA GLU A 260 -23.59 -2.11 3.25
C GLU A 260 -22.33 -2.84 3.76
N GLY A 261 -21.15 -2.27 3.49
CA GLY A 261 -19.88 -2.82 3.93
C GLY A 261 -19.47 -4.09 3.18
N ALA A 262 -19.86 -4.24 1.92
CA ALA A 262 -19.34 -5.31 1.07
C ALA A 262 -17.92 -4.98 0.61
N SER A 263 -17.06 -5.98 0.45
CA SER A 263 -15.68 -5.75 -0.03
C SER A 263 -15.57 -6.05 -1.52
N ILE A 264 -14.93 -5.18 -2.29
CA ILE A 264 -14.57 -5.46 -3.69
C ILE A 264 -13.24 -6.17 -3.72
N ARG A 265 -13.21 -7.36 -4.34
CA ARG A 265 -11.97 -8.13 -4.56
C ARG A 265 -11.86 -8.52 -6.02
N ARG A 266 -10.64 -8.53 -6.56
CA ARG A 266 -10.39 -8.96 -7.93
C ARG A 266 -9.95 -10.42 -7.97
N PHE A 267 -10.72 -11.26 -8.65
CA PHE A 267 -10.37 -12.63 -8.96
C PHE A 267 -9.96 -12.73 -10.43
N ARG A 268 -8.67 -13.01 -10.69
CA ARG A 268 -8.10 -13.06 -12.05
C ARG A 268 -8.42 -11.80 -12.87
N ASP A 269 -8.24 -10.64 -12.25
CA ASP A 269 -8.52 -9.31 -12.85
C ASP A 269 -10.01 -9.02 -13.13
N THR A 270 -10.92 -9.87 -12.66
CA THR A 270 -12.37 -9.61 -12.66
C THR A 270 -12.81 -9.16 -11.27
N PRO A 271 -13.40 -7.96 -11.11
CA PRO A 271 -13.91 -7.48 -9.83
C PRO A 271 -15.16 -8.26 -9.41
N GLU A 272 -15.21 -8.64 -8.13
CA GLU A 272 -16.30 -9.36 -7.48
C GLU A 272 -16.66 -8.71 -6.14
N VAL A 273 -17.94 -8.53 -5.89
CA VAL A 273 -18.50 -8.13 -4.59
C VAL A 273 -18.43 -9.31 -3.64
N ASN A 274 -17.71 -9.16 -2.54
CA ASN A 274 -17.55 -10.16 -1.50
C ASN A 274 -18.37 -9.77 -0.27
N ILE A 275 -19.35 -10.61 0.05
CA ILE A 275 -20.22 -10.50 1.23
C ILE A 275 -19.64 -11.39 2.33
N SER A 276 -19.46 -10.82 3.51
CA SER A 276 -18.91 -11.49 4.69
C SER A 276 -19.80 -11.27 5.90
N ASP A 277 -19.46 -11.86 7.04
CA ASP A 277 -20.19 -11.69 8.31
C ASP A 277 -20.28 -10.23 8.79
N THR A 278 -19.42 -9.35 8.27
CA THR A 278 -19.41 -7.91 8.59
C THR A 278 -20.26 -7.07 7.64
N THR A 279 -20.80 -7.67 6.58
CA THR A 279 -21.60 -7.02 5.55
C THR A 279 -23.08 -7.10 5.94
N ARG A 280 -23.77 -5.95 5.93
CA ARG A 280 -25.20 -5.88 6.21
C ARG A 280 -25.97 -5.92 4.89
N VAL A 281 -26.87 -6.89 4.74
CA VAL A 281 -27.70 -7.05 3.55
C VAL A 281 -29.16 -6.93 3.97
N GLU A 282 -29.88 -5.99 3.36
CA GLU A 282 -31.29 -5.74 3.65
C GLU A 282 -32.11 -5.68 2.37
N VAL A 283 -33.34 -6.18 2.43
CA VAL A 283 -34.29 -6.03 1.32
C VAL A 283 -34.69 -4.57 1.20
N TYR A 284 -34.45 -4.01 0.02
CA TYR A 284 -34.74 -2.61 -0.28
C TYR A 284 -35.96 -2.53 -1.20
N HIS A 285 -36.85 -1.58 -0.92
CA HIS A 285 -38.09 -1.40 -1.67
C HIS A 285 -38.01 -0.07 -2.40
N ASP A 286 -37.79 -0.14 -3.71
CA ASP A 286 -37.82 1.01 -4.60
C ASP A 286 -38.46 0.60 -5.92
N ASN A 287 -39.63 1.16 -6.19
CA ASN A 287 -40.40 0.89 -7.40
C ASN A 287 -39.85 1.64 -8.62
N SER A 288 -38.96 2.61 -8.42
CA SER A 288 -38.28 3.32 -9.51
C SER A 288 -37.03 2.60 -10.01
N PHE A 289 -36.53 1.63 -9.24
CA PHE A 289 -35.32 0.89 -9.60
C PHE A 289 -35.59 -0.08 -10.76
N ALA A 290 -34.69 -0.10 -11.75
CA ALA A 290 -34.77 -0.96 -12.93
C ALA A 290 -35.22 -2.39 -12.64
N SER A 291 -36.15 -2.91 -13.46
CA SER A 291 -36.70 -4.25 -13.30
C SER A 291 -35.71 -5.33 -13.74
N MET A 292 -36.03 -6.61 -13.49
CA MET A 292 -35.20 -7.72 -14.00
C MET A 292 -35.09 -7.72 -15.53
N ASP A 293 -36.15 -7.31 -16.23
CA ASP A 293 -36.18 -7.29 -17.70
C ASP A 293 -35.29 -6.17 -18.24
N ASP A 294 -35.32 -4.99 -17.60
CA ASP A 294 -34.44 -3.86 -17.96
C ASP A 294 -32.96 -4.21 -17.74
N LEU A 295 -32.67 -4.93 -16.65
CA LEU A 295 -31.31 -5.34 -16.27
C LEU A 295 -30.83 -6.60 -17.01
N ALA A 296 -31.68 -7.25 -17.81
CA ALA A 296 -31.28 -8.43 -18.58
C ALA A 296 -30.23 -8.09 -19.65
N ALA A 297 -30.30 -6.88 -20.22
CA ALA A 297 -29.31 -6.39 -21.18
C ALA A 297 -27.90 -6.32 -20.56
N THR A 298 -27.82 -6.07 -19.25
CA THR A 298 -26.57 -5.95 -18.50
C THR A 298 -25.85 -7.29 -18.29
N LYS A 299 -26.50 -8.43 -18.58
CA LYS A 299 -25.87 -9.75 -18.65
C LYS A 299 -25.14 -9.98 -19.97
N LYS A 300 -25.45 -9.21 -21.01
CA LYS A 300 -24.87 -9.39 -22.34
C LYS A 300 -23.48 -8.77 -22.39
N SER A 301 -22.52 -9.52 -22.90
CA SER A 301 -21.16 -9.02 -23.17
C SER A 301 -20.74 -9.34 -24.60
N THR A 302 -19.90 -8.48 -25.16
CA THR A 302 -19.23 -8.74 -26.43
C THR A 302 -18.00 -9.61 -26.21
N ILE A 303 -17.52 -10.28 -27.27
CA ILE A 303 -16.31 -11.11 -27.21
C ILE A 303 -15.10 -10.31 -26.72
N SER A 304 -14.98 -9.05 -27.15
CA SER A 304 -13.89 -8.15 -26.72
C SER A 304 -13.94 -7.76 -25.24
N GLY A 305 -15.12 -7.81 -24.62
CA GLY A 305 -15.32 -7.47 -23.21
C GLY A 305 -15.06 -8.62 -22.24
N LEU A 306 -14.88 -9.85 -22.74
CA LEU A 306 -14.67 -11.02 -21.90
C LEU A 306 -13.29 -10.98 -21.23
N ARG A 307 -13.29 -11.12 -19.90
CA ARG A 307 -12.08 -11.22 -19.07
C ARG A 307 -11.98 -12.59 -18.43
N ASN A 308 -10.75 -13.00 -18.11
CA ASN A 308 -10.52 -14.23 -17.39
C ASN A 308 -11.24 -14.18 -16.03
N GLY A 309 -12.04 -15.19 -15.73
CA GLY A 309 -12.79 -15.26 -14.47
C GLY A 309 -14.21 -14.68 -14.53
N MET A 310 -14.62 -14.04 -15.63
CA MET A 310 -16.04 -13.71 -15.82
C MET A 310 -16.89 -14.99 -15.86
N ARG A 311 -17.95 -15.00 -15.06
CA ARG A 311 -18.92 -16.10 -14.95
C ARG A 311 -20.32 -15.55 -15.20
N ASP A 312 -21.29 -16.41 -15.48
CA ASP A 312 -22.70 -16.06 -15.69
C ASP A 312 -22.91 -14.88 -16.68
N VAL A 313 -22.20 -14.94 -17.81
CA VAL A 313 -22.27 -13.96 -18.91
C VAL A 313 -23.04 -14.56 -20.07
N GLU A 314 -23.88 -13.75 -20.70
CA GLU A 314 -24.56 -14.09 -21.95
C GLU A 314 -23.81 -13.46 -23.13
N ILE A 315 -23.51 -14.24 -24.16
CA ILE A 315 -22.86 -13.75 -25.38
C ILE A 315 -23.65 -14.22 -26.61
N THR A 316 -23.79 -13.33 -27.59
CA THR A 316 -24.28 -13.69 -28.92
C THR A 316 -23.10 -13.68 -29.87
N LEU A 317 -22.84 -14.81 -30.53
CA LEU A 317 -21.71 -14.98 -31.45
C LEU A 317 -22.15 -15.64 -32.76
N GLN A 318 -21.41 -15.36 -33.82
CA GLN A 318 -21.49 -16.09 -35.07
C GLN A 318 -20.39 -17.14 -35.10
N VAL A 319 -20.75 -18.39 -35.38
CA VAL A 319 -19.77 -19.46 -35.60
C VAL A 319 -19.29 -19.38 -37.04
N GLU A 320 -18.02 -19.02 -37.26
CA GLU A 320 -17.45 -18.94 -38.61
C GLU A 320 -17.00 -20.31 -39.15
N SER A 321 -16.40 -21.13 -38.28
CA SER A 321 -15.95 -22.47 -38.64
C SER A 321 -16.01 -23.39 -37.43
N TRP A 322 -16.29 -24.68 -37.65
CA TRP A 322 -16.27 -25.70 -36.60
C TRP A 322 -15.64 -26.99 -37.15
N TYR A 323 -14.80 -27.64 -36.35
CA TYR A 323 -14.14 -28.88 -36.72
C TYR A 323 -14.45 -29.96 -35.70
N LYS A 324 -14.94 -31.12 -36.17
CA LYS A 324 -15.19 -32.28 -35.31
C LYS A 324 -13.95 -33.16 -35.28
N ARG A 325 -13.46 -33.48 -34.08
CA ARG A 325 -12.46 -34.53 -33.85
C ARG A 325 -13.08 -35.65 -33.03
N SER A 326 -12.78 -36.88 -33.40
CA SER A 326 -13.14 -38.07 -32.63
C SER A 326 -11.90 -38.58 -31.92
N PHE A 327 -12.02 -38.86 -30.63
CA PHE A 327 -10.95 -39.46 -29.83
C PHE A 327 -11.30 -40.93 -29.59
N THR A 328 -10.37 -41.83 -29.88
CA THR A 328 -10.43 -43.22 -29.41
C THR A 328 -9.85 -43.25 -27.99
N ALA A 329 -10.56 -43.90 -27.07
CA ALA A 329 -10.23 -43.99 -25.65
C ALA A 329 -8.89 -44.67 -25.36
#